data_AF-A0A4U0VAI0-F1
#
_entry.id   AF-A0A4U0VAI0-F1
#
_cell.length_a   1.000
_cell.length_b   1.000
_cell.length_c   1.000
_cell.angle_alpha   90.00
_cell.angle_beta   90.00
_cell.angle_gamma   90.00
#
_symmetry.space_group_name_H-M   'P 1'
#
loop_
_entity.id
_entity.type
_entity.pdbx_description
1 polymer ?
#
loop_
_entity_poly.entity_id
_entity_poly.type
_entity_poly.pdbx_seq_one_letter_code
_entity_poly.pdbx_strand_id
1 'polypeptide(L)'
;MAQRYNLSKLMVHQLFVELVRHTPAQTGKHRVIINLVNPGWCGTELSRNKEAAAFERASFQMIGWTSEKGSRTLVDAVCAGPETHGAYLLQRQPTPQGSNM
;
A
#
# COMPACT_ATOMS: atom_id res chain seq x y z
N MET A 1 -14.36 -7.66 -13.07
CA MET A 1 -13.92 -6.84 -11.91
C MET A 1 -12.41 -6.59 -11.85
N ALA A 2 -11.56 -7.58 -12.16
CA ALA A 2 -10.10 -7.44 -12.04
C ALA A 2 -9.50 -6.21 -12.75
N GLN A 3 -9.88 -5.93 -14.00
CA GLN A 3 -9.39 -4.74 -14.72
C GLN A 3 -9.80 -3.41 -14.07
N ARG A 4 -11.05 -3.31 -13.58
CA ARG A 4 -11.54 -2.11 -12.89
C ARG A 4 -10.81 -1.90 -11.57
N TYR A 5 -10.57 -2.97 -10.82
CA TYR A 5 -9.79 -2.93 -9.60
C TYR A 5 -8.36 -2.44 -9.88
N ASN A 6 -7.67 -3.04 -10.85
CA ASN A 6 -6.31 -2.65 -11.22
C ASN A 6 -6.23 -1.18 -11.67
N LEU A 7 -7.18 -0.73 -12.50
CA LEU A 7 -7.27 0.67 -12.92
C LEU A 7 -7.48 1.61 -11.72
N SER A 8 -8.39 1.28 -10.81
CA SER A 8 -8.64 2.10 -9.61
C SER A 8 -7.41 2.19 -8.71
N LYS A 9 -6.64 1.11 -8.57
CA LYS A 9 -5.39 1.11 -7.80
C LYS A 9 -4.30 1.90 -8.50
N LEU A 10 -4.19 1.82 -9.82
CA LEU A 10 -3.29 2.68 -10.60
C LEU A 10 -3.62 4.16 -10.39
N MET A 11 -4.90 4.54 -10.41
CA MET A 11 -5.33 5.92 -10.13
C MET A 11 -4.91 6.39 -8.73
N VAL A 12 -5.00 5.53 -7.71
CA VAL A 12 -4.51 5.85 -6.35
C VAL A 12 -3.01 6.13 -6.36
N HIS A 13 -2.21 5.35 -7.10
CA HIS A 13 -0.78 5.61 -7.22
C HIS A 13 -0.49 6.94 -7.91
N GLN A 14 -1.21 7.29 -8.98
CA GLN A 14 -1.03 8.57 -9.68
C GLN A 14 -1.42 9.75 -8.78
N LEU A 15 -2.56 9.66 -8.08
CA LEU A 15 -3.00 10.67 -7.12
C LEU A 15 -2.00 10.83 -5.98
N PHE A 16 -1.42 9.73 -5.49
CA PHE A 16 -0.41 9.76 -4.44
C PHE A 16 0.82 10.58 -4.88
N VAL A 17 1.34 10.35 -6.09
CA VAL A 17 2.48 11.11 -6.63
C VAL A 17 2.18 12.60 -6.66
N GLU A 18 1.02 13.00 -7.18
CA GLU A 18 0.63 14.42 -7.23
C GLU A 18 0.40 15.00 -5.83
N LEU A 19 -0.20 14.24 -4.91
CA LEU A 19 -0.43 14.68 -3.53
C LEU A 19 0.89 14.94 -2.78
N VAL A 20 1.89 14.08 -2.96
CA VAL A 20 3.24 14.26 -2.40
C VAL A 20 3.93 15.47 -3.01
N ARG A 21 3.84 15.66 -4.34
CA ARG A 21 4.37 16.86 -5.03
C ARG A 21 3.80 18.17 -4.49
N HIS A 22 2.51 18.18 -4.17
CA HIS A 22 1.82 19.35 -3.60
C HIS A 22 1.95 19.49 -2.07
N THR A 23 2.52 18.49 -1.40
CA THR A 23 2.74 18.50 0.06
C THR A 23 4.22 18.33 0.37
N PRO A 24 5.10 19.25 -0.05
CA PRO A 24 6.52 19.13 0.24
C PRO A 24 6.74 19.00 1.75
N ALA A 25 7.75 18.25 2.15
CA ALA A 25 8.12 18.04 3.55
C ALA A 25 8.55 19.37 4.19
N GLN A 26 7.58 20.21 4.57
CA GLN A 26 7.83 21.53 5.09
C GLN A 26 8.55 21.42 6.45
N THR A 27 9.49 22.34 6.65
CA THR A 27 10.08 22.67 7.95
C THR A 27 9.13 23.65 8.64
N GLY A 28 8.19 23.13 9.45
CA GLY A 28 7.19 23.97 10.14
C GLY A 28 6.22 23.19 11.02
N LYS A 29 5.30 23.91 11.69
CA LYS A 29 4.33 23.38 12.69
C LYS A 29 3.23 22.46 12.11
N HIS A 30 3.09 22.36 10.79
CA HIS A 30 2.06 21.56 10.12
C HIS A 30 2.69 20.57 9.14
N ARG A 31 3.43 19.60 9.66
CA ARG A 31 4.04 18.54 8.85
C ARG A 31 3.05 17.39 8.68
N VAL A 32 2.61 17.16 7.45
CA VAL A 32 1.80 15.98 7.07
C VAL A 32 2.70 14.95 6.41
N ILE A 33 2.66 13.71 6.90
CA ILE A 33 3.38 12.58 6.32
C ILE A 33 2.40 11.81 5.45
N ILE A 34 2.76 11.58 4.18
CA ILE A 34 1.90 10.92 3.21
C ILE A 34 2.66 9.70 2.68
N ASN A 35 2.15 8.51 3.00
CA ASN A 35 2.74 7.23 2.63
C ASN A 35 1.73 6.40 1.85
N LEU A 36 2.18 5.70 0.81
CA LEU A 36 1.34 4.74 0.10
C LEU A 36 1.63 3.34 0.63
N VAL A 37 0.61 2.65 1.13
CA VAL A 37 0.79 1.38 1.85
C VAL A 37 0.23 0.21 1.06
N ASN A 38 1.02 -0.87 0.98
CA ASN A 38 0.57 -2.17 0.50
C ASN A 38 0.80 -3.25 1.59
N PRO A 39 -0.27 -3.78 2.22
CA PRO A 39 -0.17 -4.78 3.27
C PRO A 39 0.16 -6.20 2.75
N GLY A 40 0.29 -6.38 1.42
CA GLY A 40 0.46 -7.68 0.77
C GLY A 40 -0.87 -8.41 0.55
N TRP A 41 -0.78 -9.69 0.19
CA TRP A 41 -1.96 -10.52 -0.05
C TRP A 41 -2.55 -11.03 1.27
N CYS A 42 -3.55 -10.32 1.78
CA CYS A 42 -4.12 -10.61 3.10
C CYS A 42 -5.43 -11.39 3.00
N GLY A 43 -5.64 -12.31 3.95
CA GLY A 43 -6.85 -13.09 4.14
C GLY A 43 -7.98 -12.23 4.67
N THR A 44 -8.54 -11.44 3.76
CA THR A 44 -9.67 -10.54 3.96
C THR A 44 -10.81 -10.97 3.03
N GLU A 45 -11.97 -10.39 3.27
CA GLU A 45 -13.14 -10.63 2.44
C GLU A 45 -13.19 -9.79 1.14
N LEU A 46 -12.06 -9.18 0.74
CA LEU A 46 -11.99 -8.35 -0.46
C LEU A 46 -12.38 -9.11 -1.73
N SER A 47 -12.01 -10.40 -1.79
CA SER A 47 -12.28 -11.29 -2.91
C SER A 47 -13.48 -12.21 -2.68
N ARG A 48 -14.35 -11.94 -1.69
CA ARG A 48 -15.46 -12.84 -1.34
C ARG A 48 -16.40 -13.19 -2.51
N ASN A 49 -16.56 -12.25 -3.46
CA ASN A 49 -17.40 -12.39 -4.64
C ASN A 49 -16.63 -12.90 -5.87
N LYS A 50 -15.37 -13.31 -5.70
CA LYS A 50 -14.53 -13.87 -6.76
C LYS A 50 -14.43 -15.38 -6.53
N GLU A 51 -14.80 -16.17 -7.53
CA GLU A 51 -14.47 -17.59 -7.51
C GLU A 51 -12.96 -17.76 -7.62
N ALA A 52 -12.34 -18.17 -6.51
CA ALA A 52 -10.91 -18.45 -6.46
C ALA A 52 -10.66 -19.86 -7.01
N ALA A 53 -9.90 -19.94 -8.11
CA ALA A 53 -9.41 -21.21 -8.65
C ALA A 53 -8.58 -21.96 -7.60
N ALA A 54 -8.52 -23.30 -7.69
CA ALA A 54 -7.76 -24.13 -6.74
C ALA A 54 -6.28 -23.67 -6.61
N PHE A 55 -5.67 -23.28 -7.73
CA PHE A 55 -4.32 -22.73 -7.77
C PHE A 55 -4.19 -21.40 -7.00
N GLU A 56 -5.18 -20.51 -7.07
CA GLU A 56 -5.19 -19.24 -6.34
C GLU A 56 -5.27 -19.49 -4.82
N ARG A 57 -6.10 -20.45 -4.40
CA ARG A 57 -6.20 -20.84 -2.99
C ARG A 57 -4.90 -21.45 -2.46
N ALA A 58 -4.28 -22.35 -3.23
CA ALA A 58 -2.99 -22.94 -2.88
C ALA A 58 -1.88 -21.88 -2.79
N SER A 59 -1.86 -20.94 -3.75
CA SER A 59 -0.92 -19.80 -3.72
C SER A 59 -1.13 -18.93 -2.48
N PHE A 60 -2.39 -18.63 -2.13
CA PHE A 60 -2.69 -17.87 -0.92
C PHE A 60 -2.22 -18.59 0.36
N GLN A 61 -2.34 -19.91 0.43
CA GLN A 61 -1.84 -20.67 1.60
C GLN A 61 -0.31 -20.62 1.72
N MET A 62 0.42 -20.52 0.61
CA MET A 62 1.89 -20.46 0.62
C MET A 62 2.44 -19.07 0.96
N ILE A 63 1.86 -18.01 0.39
CA ILE A 63 2.43 -16.65 0.45
C ILE A 63 1.50 -15.60 1.09
N GLY A 64 0.25 -15.95 1.33
CA GLY A 64 -0.76 -15.07 1.91
C GLY A 64 -0.51 -14.81 3.39
N TRP A 65 -0.94 -13.64 3.84
CA TRP A 65 -0.85 -13.21 5.23
C TRP A 65 -2.23 -13.22 5.90
N THR A 66 -2.26 -13.38 7.22
CA THR A 66 -3.49 -13.10 7.98
C THR A 66 -3.80 -11.60 7.92
N SER A 67 -5.07 -11.23 8.09
CA SER A 67 -5.47 -9.81 8.18
C SER A 67 -4.71 -9.07 9.29
N GLU A 68 -4.49 -9.72 10.43
CA GLU A 68 -3.70 -9.16 11.54
C GLU A 68 -2.23 -8.94 11.16
N LYS A 69 -1.58 -9.89 10.47
CA LYS A 69 -0.20 -9.72 10.03
C LYS A 69 -0.07 -8.58 9.01
N GLY A 70 -1.02 -8.49 8.07
CA GLY A 70 -1.09 -7.42 7.08
C GLY A 70 -1.29 -6.04 7.69
N SER A 71 -2.17 -5.94 8.70
CA SER A 71 -2.49 -4.65 9.34
C SER A 71 -1.29 -4.01 10.05
N ARG A 72 -0.30 -4.80 10.47
CA ARG A 72 0.95 -4.28 11.05
C ARG A 72 1.62 -3.26 10.13
N THR A 73 1.60 -3.48 8.82
CA THR A 73 2.17 -2.52 7.84
C THR A 73 1.43 -1.17 7.88
N LEU A 74 0.12 -1.17 8.11
CA LEU A 74 -0.67 0.06 8.25
C LEU A 74 -0.31 0.78 9.56
N VAL A 75 -0.20 0.04 10.66
CA VAL A 75 0.20 0.61 11.96
C VAL A 75 1.61 1.19 11.89
N ASP A 76 2.56 0.46 11.31
CA ASP A 76 3.93 0.93 11.14
C ASP A 76 3.98 2.21 10.29
N ALA A 77 3.17 2.29 9.22
CA ALA A 77 3.08 3.47 8.36
C ALA A 77 2.52 4.71 9.09
N VAL A 78 1.60 4.52 10.03
CA VAL A 78 1.05 5.60 10.88
C VAL A 78 2.07 6.06 11.92
N CYS A 79 2.86 5.14 12.46
CA CYS A 79 3.92 5.45 13.42
C CYS A 79 5.23 5.93 12.78
N ALA A 80 5.32 5.90 11.44
CA ALA A 80 6.53 6.25 10.71
C ALA A 80 6.82 7.76 10.79
N GLY A 81 8.10 8.10 10.80
CA GLY A 81 8.54 9.48 10.88
C GLY A 81 8.57 10.19 9.52
N PRO A 82 8.93 11.49 9.54
CA PRO A 82 9.04 12.35 8.36
C PRO A 82 9.90 11.80 7.23
N GLU A 83 10.89 10.97 7.54
CA GLU A 83 11.78 10.29 6.60
C GLU A 83 11.06 9.37 5.62
N THR A 84 9.83 8.96 5.95
CA THR A 84 9.02 8.09 5.09
C THR A 84 8.12 8.87 4.14
N HIS A 85 7.97 10.19 4.29
CA HIS A 85 7.08 10.98 3.44
C HIS A 85 7.36 10.75 1.95
N GLY A 86 6.33 10.38 1.19
CA GLY A 86 6.43 10.03 -0.23
C GLY A 86 6.86 8.59 -0.51
N ALA A 87 7.06 7.76 0.52
CA ALA A 87 7.47 6.38 0.34
C ALA A 87 6.30 5.45 -0.01
N TYR A 88 6.64 4.39 -0.75
CA TYR A 88 5.80 3.21 -0.88
C TYR A 88 6.23 2.17 0.16
N LEU A 89 5.33 1.85 1.08
CA LEU A 89 5.58 0.90 2.15
C LEU A 89 4.95 -0.45 1.78
N LEU A 90 5.80 -1.41 1.44
CA LEU A 90 5.41 -2.78 1.14
C LEU A 90 5.88 -3.67 2.29
N GLN A 91 4.96 -4.35 2.98
CA GLN A 91 5.34 -5.40 3.94
C GLN A 91 6.37 -4.93 5.01
N ARG A 92 6.17 -3.73 5.55
CA ARG A 92 7.06 -3.04 6.52
C ARG A 92 8.41 -2.56 5.96
N GLN A 93 8.61 -2.60 4.65
CA GLN A 93 9.83 -2.11 4.01
C GLN A 93 9.53 -0.90 3.13
N PRO A 94 10.27 0.21 3.28
CA PRO A 94 10.25 1.29 2.31
C PRO A 94 10.84 0.76 1.01
N THR A 95 10.02 0.72 -0.03
CA THR A 95 10.50 0.45 -1.38
C THR A 95 10.76 1.81 -2.02
N PRO A 96 11.95 2.08 -2.55
CA PRO A 96 12.16 3.28 -3.34
C PRO A 96 11.21 3.21 -4.54
N GLN A 97 10.24 4.12 -4.61
CA GLN A 97 9.56 4.37 -5.87
C GLN A 97 10.63 4.95 -6.80
N GLY A 98 10.80 4.32 -7.98
CA GLY A 98 11.91 4.59 -8.89
C GLY A 98 12.22 6.09 -8.97
N SER A 99 13.45 6.43 -8.61
CA SER A 99 14.03 7.75 -8.77
C SER A 99 14.09 8.07 -10.27
N ASN A 100 13.00 8.59 -10.84
CA ASN A 100 12.91 9.26 -12.15
C ASN A 100 11.45 9.67 -12.43
N MET A 101 10.95 10.66 -11.69
CA MET A 101 9.82 11.50 -12.11
C MET A 101 10.12 12.97 -11.84
#